data_AF-A0A4R1RVX5-F1
#
_entry.id   AF-A0A4R1RVX5-F1
#
_cell.length_a   1.000
_cell.length_b   1.000
_cell.length_c   1.000
_cell.angle_alpha   90.00
_cell.angle_beta   90.00
_cell.angle_gamma   90.00
#
_symmetry.space_group_name_H-M   'P 1'
#
loop_
_entity.id
_entity.type
_entity.pdbx_description
1 polymer ?
#
loop_
_entity_poly.entity_id
_entity_poly.type
_entity_poly.pdbx_seq_one_letter_code
_entity_poly.pdbx_strand_id
1 'polypeptide(L)' 'MTRAAFRQADMERIFRAAKSQGMAVQIDIRTLVVTAIPDIHKADPVDAGAGRSRILPVGNLAPDGEENFED' A
#
# COMPACT_ATOMS: atom_id res chain seq x y z
N MET A 1 -41.33 2.04 10.14
CA MET A 1 -40.08 2.21 9.38
C MET A 1 -38.93 1.88 10.33
N THR A 2 -38.39 0.67 10.25
CA THR A 2 -37.28 0.23 11.10
C THR A 2 -36.05 1.05 10.72
N ARG A 3 -35.52 1.86 11.65
CA ARG A 3 -34.20 2.48 11.49
C ARG A 3 -33.20 1.34 11.39
N ALA A 4 -32.70 1.06 10.19
CA ALA A 4 -31.52 0.24 10.05
C ALA A 4 -30.42 0.91 10.87
N ALA A 5 -29.75 0.16 11.71
CA ALA A 5 -28.65 0.64 12.53
C ALA A 5 -27.59 -0.45 12.54
N PHE A 6 -26.32 -0.07 12.47
CA PHE A 6 -25.24 -1.02 12.60
C PHE A 6 -25.26 -1.62 14.00
N ARG A 7 -25.28 -2.96 14.07
CA ARG A 7 -25.05 -3.65 15.34
C ARG A 7 -23.56 -3.66 15.63
N GLN A 8 -23.22 -3.76 16.91
CA GLN A 8 -21.83 -3.90 17.34
C GLN A 8 -21.14 -5.10 16.67
N ALA A 9 -21.82 -6.23 16.56
CA ALA A 9 -21.31 -7.42 15.89
C ALA A 9 -21.00 -7.21 14.39
N ASP A 10 -21.78 -6.37 13.72
CA ASP A 10 -21.57 -6.06 12.29
C ASP A 10 -20.37 -5.14 12.12
N MET A 11 -20.24 -4.12 12.97
CA MET A 11 -19.07 -3.23 12.97
C MET A 11 -17.78 -4.02 13.24
N GLU A 12 -17.79 -4.92 14.23
CA GLU A 12 -16.64 -5.76 14.53
C GLU A 12 -16.26 -6.65 13.34
N ARG A 13 -17.25 -7.22 12.65
CA ARG A 13 -17.02 -8.03 11.45
C ARG A 13 -16.39 -7.23 10.32
N ILE A 14 -16.86 -6.01 10.09
CA ILE A 14 -16.30 -5.08 9.10
C ILE A 14 -14.85 -4.74 9.44
N PHE A 15 -14.56 -4.37 10.69
CA PHE A 15 -13.20 -4.06 11.12
C PHE A 15 -12.24 -5.24 11.03
N ARG A 16 -12.69 -6.45 11.40
CA ARG A 16 -11.88 -7.68 11.27
C ARG A 16 -11.56 -7.99 9.81
N ALA A 17 -12.54 -7.87 8.91
CA ALA A 17 -12.35 -8.09 7.47
C ALA A 17 -11.42 -7.03 6.85
N ALA A 18 -11.59 -5.75 7.22
CA ALA A 18 -10.70 -4.69 6.77
C ALA A 18 -9.25 -4.95 7.19
N LYS A 19 -9.05 -5.31 8.46
CA LYS A 19 -7.72 -5.64 9.01
C LYS A 19 -7.08 -6.83 8.28
N SER A 20 -7.84 -7.90 8.00
CA SER A 20 -7.29 -9.07 7.31
C SER A 20 -6.86 -8.76 5.86
N GLN A 21 -7.44 -7.73 5.26
CA GLN A 21 -7.14 -7.28 3.90
C GLN A 21 -6.12 -6.12 3.86
N GLY A 22 -5.60 -5.68 5.02
CA GLY A 22 -4.66 -4.55 5.09
C GLY A 22 -5.30 -3.19 4.73
N MET A 23 -6.62 -3.09 4.83
CA MET A 23 -7.38 -1.88 4.49
C MET A 23 -7.82 -1.15 5.75
N ALA A 24 -8.03 0.17 5.65
CA ALA A 24 -8.82 0.91 6.64
C ALA A 24 -10.26 1.07 6.15
N VAL A 25 -11.15 1.31 7.10
CA VAL A 25 -12.56 1.57 6.84
C VAL A 25 -13.01 2.78 7.63
N GLN A 26 -13.73 3.67 6.96
CA GLN A 26 -14.42 4.80 7.58
C GLN A 26 -15.92 4.52 7.55
N ILE A 27 -16.57 4.65 8.70
CA ILE A 27 -18.01 4.42 8.85
C ILE A 27 -18.68 5.73 9.26
N ASP A 28 -19.59 6.22 8.44
CA ASP A 28 -20.49 7.29 8.82
C ASP A 28 -21.73 6.68 9.49
N ILE A 29 -21.87 6.86 10.80
CA ILE A 29 -22.95 6.29 11.61
C ILE A 29 -24.30 6.96 11.31
N ARG A 30 -24.30 8.19 10.77
CA ARG A 30 -25.52 8.94 10.49
C ARG A 30 -26.13 8.54 9.16
N THR A 31 -25.30 8.31 8.14
CA THR A 31 -25.72 7.90 6.79
C THR A 31 -25.62 6.39 6.56
N LEU A 32 -24.95 5.68 7.46
CA LEU A 32 -24.67 4.24 7.39
C LEU A 32 -23.84 3.85 6.15
N VAL A 33 -23.04 4.79 5.65
CA VAL A 33 -22.13 4.57 4.53
C VAL A 33 -20.78 4.10 5.07
N VAL A 34 -20.26 3.02 4.47
CA VAL A 34 -18.93 2.47 4.77
C VAL A 34 -18.02 2.75 3.58
N THR A 35 -16.94 3.47 3.81
CA THR A 35 -15.90 3.75 2.82
C THR A 35 -14.69 2.88 3.12
N ALA A 36 -14.31 2.01 2.20
CA ALA A 36 -13.09 1.22 2.30
C ALA A 36 -11.92 1.97 1.65
N ILE A 37 -10.82 2.07 2.38
CA ILE A 37 -9.57 2.69 1.93
C ILE A 37 -8.54 1.56 1.78
N PRO A 38 -8.27 1.10 0.56
CA PRO A 38 -7.31 0.02 0.33
C PRO A 38 -5.88 0.47 0.61
N ASP A 39 -4.99 -0.49 0.87
CA ASP A 39 -3.52 -0.33 0.95
C ASP A 39 -2.93 0.66 1.96
N ILE A 40 -3.73 1.33 2.78
CA ILE A 40 -3.24 2.25 3.82
C ILE A 40 -2.31 1.60 4.85
N HIS A 41 -2.41 0.27 5.03
CA HIS A 41 -1.56 -0.50 5.93
C HIS A 41 -0.72 -1.55 5.22
N LYS A 42 -0.79 -1.62 3.88
CA LYS A 42 0.11 -2.48 3.14
C LYS A 42 1.43 -1.73 3.05
N ALA A 43 2.38 -2.15 3.86
CA ALA A 43 3.77 -1.77 3.62
C ALA A 43 4.09 -2.29 2.21
N ASP A 44 4.26 -1.37 1.25
CA ASP A 44 4.82 -1.75 -0.03
C ASP A 44 6.12 -2.51 0.27
N PRO A 45 6.30 -3.74 -0.25
CA PRO A 45 7.59 -4.36 -0.23
C PRO A 45 8.56 -3.35 -0.83
N VAL A 46 9.67 -3.06 -0.15
CA VAL A 46 10.75 -2.22 -0.68
C VAL A 46 11.22 -2.69 -2.08
N ASP A 47 10.95 -3.95 -2.41
CA ASP A 47 11.28 -4.60 -3.69
C ASP A 47 10.13 -4.60 -4.73
N ALA A 48 8.94 -4.07 -4.42
CA ALA A 48 7.80 -4.05 -5.36
C ALA A 48 7.99 -3.05 -6.52
N GLY A 49 9.05 -2.22 -6.45
CA GLY A 49 9.38 -1.18 -7.41
C GLY A 49 10.62 -1.46 -8.26
N ALA A 50 10.69 -2.58 -8.96
CA ALA A 50 11.57 -2.72 -10.14
C ALA A 50 10.83 -3.32 -11.36
N GLY A 51 9.54 -3.01 -11.48
CA GLY A 51 8.68 -3.34 -12.63
C GLY A 51 8.92 -2.45 -13.84
N ARG A 52 10.15 -2.47 -14.35
CA ARG A 52 10.60 -2.30 -15.74
C ARG A 52 12.11 -2.24 -15.63
N SER A 53 12.80 -3.21 -16.23
CA SER A 53 14.21 -3.07 -16.57
C SER A 53 14.32 -1.81 -17.43
N ARG A 54 14.50 -0.66 -16.79
CA ARG A 54 15.00 0.52 -17.48
C ARG A 54 16.39 0.08 -17.87
N ILE A 55 16.62 -0.03 -19.18
CA ILE A 55 17.97 -0.01 -19.73
C ILE A 55 18.63 1.18 -19.04
N LEU A 56 19.48 0.89 -18.05
CA LEU A 56 20.36 1.91 -17.51
C LEU A 56 21.11 2.43 -18.74
N PRO A 57 21.13 3.75 -19.00
CA PRO A 57 21.92 4.25 -20.10
C PRO A 57 23.36 3.75 -19.87
N VAL A 58 23.77 2.81 -20.72
CA VAL A 58 25.14 2.32 -20.87
C VAL A 58 25.92 3.48 -21.49
N GLY A 59 26.12 4.51 -20.70
CA GLY A 59 26.76 5.76 -21.09
C GLY A 59 27.82 6.22 -20.08
N ASN A 60 27.71 5.77 -18.83
CA ASN A 60 28.73 5.97 -17.82
C ASN A 60 29.05 4.63 -17.15
N LEU A 61 29.56 3.68 -17.94
CA LEU A 61 30.50 2.73 -17.36
C LEU A 61 31.55 3.59 -16.66
N ALA A 62 31.65 3.49 -15.33
CA ALA A 62 32.86 3.93 -14.67
C ALA A 62 34.00 3.24 -15.43
N PRO A 63 35.05 3.95 -15.85
CA PRO A 63 36.19 3.30 -16.48
C PRO A 63 36.74 2.28 -15.48
N ASP A 64 36.35 1.03 -15.68
CA ASP A 64 36.80 -0.09 -14.87
C ASP A 64 38.19 -0.41 -15.37
N GLY A 65 39.15 0.28 -14.79
CA GLY A 65 40.55 0.14 -15.06
C GLY A 65 41.30 0.68 -13.85
N GLU A 66 42.25 -0.09 -13.34
CA GLU A 66 43.20 0.34 -12.30
C GLU A 66 44.11 1.52 -12.75
N GLU A 67 43.75 2.21 -13.83
CA GLU A 67 44.52 3.27 -14.48
C GLU A 67 44.38 4.64 -13.78
N ASN A 68 43.54 4.78 -12.75
CA ASN A 68 43.30 6.05 -12.03
C ASN A 68 43.73 6.04 -10.55
N PHE A 69 44.57 5.08 -10.13
CA PHE A 69 45.03 4.97 -8.74
C PHE A 69 46.41 5.60 -8.49
N GLU A 70 47.08 6.12 -9.51
CA GLU A 70 48.38 6.77 -9.40
C GLU A 70 48.34 8.18 -9.99
N ASP A 71 48.08 9.17 -9.14
CA ASP A 71 48.72 10.49 -9.17
C ASP A 71 48.78 11.07 -7.75
#